data_AF-A0A1M4YL80-F1
#
_entry.id   AF-A0A1M4YL80-F1
#
_cell.length_a   1.000
_cell.length_b   1.000
_cell.length_c   1.000
_cell.angle_alpha   90.00
_cell.angle_beta   90.00
_cell.angle_gamma   90.00
#
_symmetry.space_group_name_H-M   'P 1'
#
loop_
_entity.id
_entity.type
_entity.pdbx_description
1 polymer ?
#
loop_
_entity_poly.entity_id
_entity_poly.type
_entity_poly.pdbx_seq_one_letter_code
_entity_poly.pdbx_strand_id
1 'polypeptide(L)'
;MINQLIDKIVIYQKQKLKRYKFTQRIDIYFNFIGKFEIEKDDEIKEDVEIEKTEDKKYIHKDSRFLPITDYLKQQGREIEIDFSKVEELIGRKLCKSAKTYPSYWYASDDRPMGNSIYNAGYDIVKVDVKKETIRLINYDK
;
A
#
# COMPACT_ATOMS: atom_id res chain seq x y z
N MET A 1 12.19 -15.78 35.63
CA MET A 1 12.40 -16.87 34.66
C MET A 1 11.15 -16.96 33.77
N ILE A 2 11.15 -16.27 32.62
CA ILE A 2 9.94 -16.18 31.77
C ILE A 2 9.75 -17.41 30.87
N ASN A 3 10.84 -18.14 30.59
CA ASN A 3 10.87 -19.32 29.72
C ASN A 3 10.18 -20.57 30.32
N GLN A 4 9.76 -20.55 31.59
CA GLN A 4 9.02 -21.64 32.23
C GLN A 4 7.50 -21.44 32.21
N LEU A 5 7.03 -20.23 31.87
CA LEU A 5 5.61 -19.87 31.89
C LEU A 5 4.92 -20.09 30.54
N ILE A 6 5.66 -19.99 29.43
CA ILE A 6 5.13 -20.16 28.07
C ILE A 6 5.18 -21.65 27.71
N ASP A 7 4.02 -22.24 27.43
CA ASP A 7 3.87 -23.63 26.99
C ASP A 7 4.13 -23.76 25.48
N LYS A 8 3.45 -22.93 24.70
CA LYS A 8 3.47 -23.00 23.23
C LYS A 8 3.24 -21.64 22.62
N ILE A 9 3.91 -21.36 21.50
CA ILE A 9 3.63 -20.21 20.65
C ILE A 9 3.20 -20.73 19.28
N VAL A 10 2.02 -20.34 18.82
CA VAL A 10 1.51 -20.65 17.48
C VAL A 10 1.54 -19.37 16.65
N ILE A 11 2.37 -19.37 15.60
CA ILE A 11 2.49 -18.26 14.68
C ILE A 11 1.74 -18.63 13.40
N TYR A 12 0.70 -17.86 13.06
CA TYR A 12 -0.06 -18.09 11.85
C TYR A 12 0.63 -17.44 10.64
N GLN A 13 0.25 -17.91 9.45
CA GLN A 13 0.72 -17.34 8.21
C GLN A 13 0.33 -15.85 8.13
N LYS A 14 1.30 -15.03 7.76
CA LYS A 14 1.11 -13.60 7.53
C LYS A 14 0.04 -13.36 6.46
N GLN A 15 -0.92 -12.50 6.76
CA GLN A 15 -1.99 -12.13 5.86
C GLN A 15 -1.75 -10.72 5.32
N LYS A 16 -1.90 -10.54 3.99
CA LYS A 16 -1.80 -9.23 3.35
C LYS A 16 -3.13 -8.49 3.52
N LEU A 17 -3.09 -7.33 4.16
CA LEU A 17 -4.28 -6.47 4.34
C LEU A 17 -4.41 -5.47 3.19
N LYS A 18 -3.31 -4.80 2.85
CA LYS A 18 -3.22 -3.81 1.75
C LYS A 18 -1.88 -3.93 1.06
N ARG A 19 -1.70 -3.12 0.01
CA ARG A 19 -0.44 -2.95 -0.75
C ARG A 19 0.84 -3.01 0.09
N TYR A 20 0.89 -2.32 1.24
CA TYR A 20 2.04 -2.32 2.17
C TYR A 20 1.70 -2.67 3.61
N LYS A 21 0.45 -3.04 3.91
CA LYS A 21 0.02 -3.41 5.26
C LYS A 21 -0.23 -4.91 5.34
N PHE A 22 0.28 -5.52 6.41
CA PHE A 22 0.13 -6.93 6.68
C PHE A 22 -0.24 -7.13 8.14
N THR A 23 -0.94 -8.21 8.43
CA THR A 23 -1.23 -8.65 9.80
C THR A 23 -0.69 -10.06 10.02
N GLN A 24 -0.41 -10.39 11.27
CA GLN A 24 -0.01 -11.72 11.68
C GLN A 24 -0.63 -12.04 13.02
N ARG A 25 -1.39 -13.14 13.07
CA ARG A 25 -1.92 -13.67 14.31
C ARG A 25 -0.84 -14.49 15.02
N ILE A 26 -0.73 -14.31 16.33
CA ILE A 26 0.17 -15.07 17.20
C ILE A 26 -0.65 -15.48 18.43
N ASP A 27 -0.79 -16.78 18.66
CA ASP A 27 -1.42 -17.31 19.87
C ASP A 27 -0.31 -17.77 20.82
N ILE A 28 -0.33 -17.29 22.07
CA ILE A 28 0.64 -17.65 23.12
C ILE A 28 -0.13 -18.42 24.21
N TYR A 29 0.29 -19.67 24.44
CA TYR A 29 -0.24 -20.54 25.47
C TYR A 29 0.69 -20.51 26.68
N PHE A 30 0.11 -20.31 27.87
CA PHE A 30 0.85 -20.28 29.13
C PHE A 30 0.55 -21.55 29.95
N ASN A 31 1.59 -22.14 30.53
CA ASN A 31 1.47 -23.22 31.50
C ASN A 31 1.46 -22.60 32.91
N PHE A 32 0.31 -22.15 33.37
CA PHE A 32 0.14 -21.48 34.66
C PHE A 32 -0.69 -22.31 35.63
N ILE A 33 -0.23 -22.39 36.88
CA ILE A 33 -0.95 -23.01 37.99
C ILE A 33 -1.23 -21.91 39.03
N GLY A 34 -2.48 -21.44 39.07
CA GLY A 34 -2.95 -20.41 39.98
C GLY A 34 -4.30 -19.84 39.55
N LYS A 35 -4.84 -18.88 40.29
CA LYS A 35 -6.08 -18.19 39.94
C LYS A 35 -5.73 -16.94 39.11
N PHE A 36 -6.30 -16.84 37.91
CA PHE A 36 -6.21 -15.65 37.06
C PHE A 36 -7.63 -15.10 36.88
N GLU A 37 -7.82 -13.82 37.22
CA GLU A 37 -9.09 -13.12 37.01
C GLU A 37 -8.85 -12.10 35.89
N ILE A 38 -9.57 -12.27 34.78
CA ILE A 38 -9.68 -11.25 33.73
C ILE A 38 -10.84 -10.37 34.16
N GLU A 39 -10.57 -9.09 34.46
CA GLU A 39 -11.64 -8.14 34.75
C GLU A 39 -12.51 -7.99 33.49
N LYS A 40 -13.84 -8.00 33.63
CA LYS A 40 -14.77 -7.99 32.48
C LYS A 40 -14.64 -6.75 31.58
N ASP A 41 -14.04 -5.68 32.09
CA ASP A 41 -13.76 -4.48 31.31
C ASP A 41 -12.62 -4.68 30.28
N ASP A 42 -11.88 -5.79 30.41
CA ASP A 42 -10.88 -6.28 29.44
C ASP A 42 -11.43 -7.39 28.53
N GLU A 43 -12.76 -7.47 28.33
CA GLU A 43 -13.28 -8.15 27.14
C GLU A 43 -12.65 -7.47 25.92
N ILE A 44 -11.58 -8.08 25.39
CA ILE A 44 -10.90 -7.66 24.17
C ILE A 44 -11.96 -7.70 23.09
N LYS A 45 -12.61 -6.56 22.84
CA LYS A 45 -13.45 -6.40 21.67
C LYS A 45 -12.54 -6.71 20.49
N GLU A 46 -12.89 -7.71 19.68
CA GLU A 46 -12.26 -7.96 18.37
C GLU A 46 -12.44 -6.78 17.39
N ASP A 47 -12.96 -5.66 17.88
CA ASP A 47 -12.89 -4.35 17.28
C ASP A 47 -11.44 -3.87 17.30
N VAL A 48 -10.59 -4.53 16.49
CA VAL A 48 -9.39 -3.88 15.97
C VAL A 48 -9.93 -2.73 15.13
N GLU A 49 -10.15 -1.59 15.77
CA GLU A 49 -10.33 -0.30 15.11
C GLU A 49 -8.96 0.01 14.47
N ILE A 50 -8.66 -0.71 13.38
CA ILE A 50 -7.64 -0.30 12.44
C ILE A 50 -8.17 1.05 11.98
N GLU A 51 -7.66 2.13 12.57
CA GLU A 51 -7.97 3.48 12.14
C GLU A 51 -7.97 3.43 10.61
N LYS A 52 -9.14 3.66 10.02
CA LYS A 52 -9.28 3.83 8.57
C LYS A 52 -8.67 5.17 8.21
N THR A 53 -7.42 5.43 8.60
CA THR A 53 -6.57 6.34 7.87
C THR A 53 -6.48 5.73 6.47
N GLU A 54 -7.29 6.29 5.59
CA GLU A 54 -7.24 5.98 4.17
C GLU A 54 -5.78 6.09 3.76
N ASP A 55 -5.24 5.01 3.22
CA ASP A 55 -3.85 4.92 2.77
C ASP A 55 -3.73 5.72 1.45
N LYS A 56 -3.98 7.03 1.56
CA LYS A 56 -4.01 7.99 0.46
C LYS A 56 -2.85 8.96 0.67
N LYS A 57 -2.05 9.13 -0.37
CA LYS A 57 -1.00 10.13 -0.43
C LYS A 57 -1.61 11.50 -0.77
N TYR A 58 -1.02 12.56 -0.24
CA TYR A 58 -1.47 13.92 -0.53
C TYR A 58 -1.28 14.27 -2.01
N ILE A 59 -2.33 14.85 -2.59
CA ILE A 59 -2.35 15.44 -3.93
C ILE A 59 -3.25 16.69 -3.85
N HIS A 60 -2.83 17.77 -4.50
CA HIS A 60 -3.67 18.97 -4.61
C HIS A 60 -4.97 18.65 -5.37
N LYS A 61 -6.11 19.24 -4.97
CA LYS A 61 -7.42 19.00 -5.60
C LYS A 61 -7.46 19.37 -7.09
N ASP A 62 -6.64 20.33 -7.50
CA ASP A 62 -6.49 20.75 -8.90
C ASP A 62 -5.22 20.18 -9.54
N SER A 63 -4.73 19.04 -9.04
CA SER A 63 -3.55 18.41 -9.61
C SER A 63 -3.80 17.99 -11.04
N ARG A 64 -2.89 18.39 -11.93
CA ARG A 64 -2.88 17.96 -13.34
C ARG A 64 -2.76 16.45 -13.55
N PHE A 65 -2.45 15.71 -12.50
CA PHE A 65 -2.27 14.25 -12.53
C PHE A 65 -3.54 13.49 -12.10
N LEU A 66 -4.64 14.18 -11.82
CA LEU A 66 -5.92 13.50 -11.57
C LEU A 66 -6.41 12.63 -12.75
N PRO A 67 -6.28 13.04 -14.03
CA PRO A 67 -6.70 12.20 -15.15
C PRO A 67 -6.04 10.81 -15.20
N ILE A 68 -4.75 10.69 -14.82
CA ILE A 68 -4.11 9.37 -14.74
C ILE A 68 -4.71 8.51 -13.63
N THR A 69 -5.16 9.12 -12.54
CA THR A 69 -5.78 8.42 -11.41
C THR A 69 -7.10 7.79 -11.85
N ASP A 70 -7.94 8.56 -12.54
CA ASP A 70 -9.26 8.10 -13.00
C ASP A 70 -9.14 7.06 -14.11
N TYR A 71 -8.18 7.24 -15.03
CA TYR A 71 -7.87 6.25 -16.05
C TYR A 71 -7.48 4.90 -15.42
N LEU A 72 -6.53 4.90 -14.48
CA LEU A 72 -6.01 3.70 -13.83
C LEU A 72 -7.06 2.95 -13.03
N LYS A 73 -7.97 3.65 -12.32
CA LYS A 73 -9.07 3.02 -11.57
C LYS A 73 -9.93 2.10 -12.44
N GLN A 74 -10.07 2.41 -13.72
CA GLN A 74 -10.86 1.64 -14.69
C GLN A 74 -10.08 0.44 -15.27
N GLN A 75 -8.75 0.39 -15.11
CA GLN A 75 -7.91 -0.68 -15.68
C GLN A 75 -7.88 -1.94 -14.80
N GLY A 76 -7.31 -3.03 -15.32
CA GLY A 76 -7.25 -4.33 -14.63
C GLY A 76 -6.22 -4.40 -13.50
N ARG A 77 -5.76 -5.62 -13.19
CA ARG A 77 -4.76 -5.83 -12.14
C ARG A 77 -3.36 -5.42 -12.57
N GLU A 78 -2.96 -5.72 -13.79
CA GLU A 78 -1.64 -5.38 -14.33
C GLU A 78 -1.81 -4.58 -15.60
N ILE A 79 -0.99 -3.54 -15.76
CA ILE A 79 -0.99 -2.70 -16.96
C ILE A 79 0.42 -2.20 -17.27
N GLU A 80 0.76 -2.17 -18.54
CA GLU A 80 1.92 -1.47 -19.07
C GLU A 80 1.44 -0.24 -19.84
N ILE A 81 2.02 0.93 -19.57
CA ILE A 81 1.62 2.20 -20.15
C ILE A 81 2.85 2.92 -20.70
N ASP A 82 2.72 3.47 -21.90
CA ASP A 82 3.78 4.28 -22.52
C ASP A 82 3.75 5.72 -21.98
N PHE A 83 4.91 6.37 -22.00
CA PHE A 83 5.03 7.78 -21.62
C PHE A 83 4.14 8.66 -22.48
N SER A 84 3.98 8.36 -23.78
CA SER A 84 3.09 9.11 -24.67
C SER A 84 1.64 9.06 -24.20
N LYS A 85 1.18 7.91 -23.69
CA LYS A 85 -0.18 7.80 -23.15
C LYS A 85 -0.33 8.61 -21.86
N VAL A 86 0.69 8.63 -21.02
CA VAL A 86 0.73 9.48 -19.82
C VAL A 86 0.69 10.97 -20.20
N GLU A 87 1.45 11.37 -21.23
CA GLU A 87 1.44 12.74 -21.77
C GLU A 87 0.07 13.14 -22.32
N GLU A 88 -0.61 12.24 -23.03
CA GLU A 88 -1.98 12.42 -23.53
C GLU A 88 -2.97 12.66 -22.39
N LEU A 89 -2.92 11.82 -21.34
CA LEU A 89 -3.81 11.93 -20.18
C LEU A 89 -3.61 13.24 -19.40
N ILE A 90 -2.36 13.71 -19.26
CA ILE A 90 -2.03 14.95 -18.55
C ILE A 90 -2.21 16.18 -19.47
N GLY A 91 -2.30 15.98 -20.79
CA GLY A 91 -2.38 17.03 -21.80
C GLY A 91 -1.08 17.84 -21.96
N ARG A 92 0.06 17.31 -21.51
CA ARG A 92 1.37 17.96 -21.59
C ARG A 92 2.51 16.95 -21.70
N LYS A 93 3.59 17.37 -22.37
CA LYS A 93 4.85 16.61 -22.41
C LYS A 93 5.41 16.39 -21.00
N LEU A 94 5.98 15.22 -20.78
CA LEU A 94 6.67 14.89 -19.54
C LEU A 94 7.94 15.73 -19.42
N CYS A 95 8.26 16.12 -18.18
CA CYS A 95 9.49 16.87 -17.91
C CYS A 95 10.72 15.97 -18.07
N LYS A 96 11.89 16.59 -18.25
CA LYS A 96 13.17 15.87 -18.38
C LYS A 96 13.40 14.88 -17.25
N SER A 97 13.04 15.24 -16.02
CA SER A 97 13.21 14.38 -14.85
C SER A 97 12.40 13.08 -14.94
N ALA A 98 11.15 13.13 -15.41
CA ALA A 98 10.34 11.93 -15.63
C ALA A 98 10.95 10.99 -16.68
N LYS A 99 11.63 11.56 -17.69
CA LYS A 99 12.32 10.82 -18.76
C LYS A 99 13.76 10.46 -18.45
N THR A 100 14.27 10.80 -17.27
CA THR A 100 15.68 10.54 -16.91
C THR A 100 15.77 9.69 -15.66
N TYR A 101 14.95 9.99 -14.65
CA TYR A 101 15.04 9.40 -13.33
C TYR A 101 13.82 8.53 -13.05
N PRO A 102 13.97 7.19 -13.01
CA PRO A 102 12.89 6.27 -12.64
C PRO A 102 12.22 6.64 -11.31
N SER A 103 13.00 7.14 -10.35
CA SER A 103 12.52 7.57 -9.03
C SER A 103 11.35 8.55 -9.12
N TYR A 104 11.31 9.44 -10.13
CA TYR A 104 10.25 10.44 -10.32
C TYR A 104 8.84 9.84 -10.34
N TRP A 105 8.71 8.58 -10.78
CA TRP A 105 7.43 7.91 -10.95
C TRP A 105 6.89 7.27 -9.65
N TYR A 106 7.75 7.04 -8.65
CA TYR A 106 7.35 6.40 -7.39
C TYR A 106 6.71 7.41 -6.45
N ALA A 107 5.74 6.95 -5.64
CA ALA A 107 5.08 7.76 -4.64
C ALA A 107 6.05 8.25 -3.55
N SER A 108 5.89 9.50 -3.13
CA SER A 108 6.70 10.20 -2.12
C SER A 108 5.93 11.43 -1.66
N ASP A 109 6.31 12.00 -0.53
CA ASP A 109 5.57 13.11 0.08
C ASP A 109 5.49 14.36 -0.83
N ASP A 110 6.46 14.52 -1.74
CA ASP A 110 6.60 15.63 -2.69
C ASP A 110 6.35 15.24 -4.16
N ARG A 111 5.82 14.04 -4.44
CA ARG A 111 5.68 13.51 -5.81
C ARG A 111 4.22 13.34 -6.23
N PRO A 112 3.58 14.42 -6.75
CA PRO A 112 2.17 14.37 -7.09
C PRO A 112 1.82 13.34 -8.17
N MET A 113 2.72 13.07 -9.13
CA MET A 113 2.48 12.06 -10.17
C MET A 113 2.49 10.63 -9.60
N GLY A 114 3.53 10.27 -8.84
CA GLY A 114 3.61 8.97 -8.17
C GLY A 114 2.48 8.78 -7.16
N ASN A 115 2.11 9.83 -6.43
CA ASN A 115 0.98 9.81 -5.50
C ASN A 115 -0.35 9.59 -6.23
N SER A 116 -0.52 10.15 -7.43
CA SER A 116 -1.73 9.96 -8.26
C SER A 116 -1.90 8.50 -8.67
N ILE A 117 -0.80 7.87 -9.12
CA ILE A 117 -0.77 6.44 -9.47
C ILE A 117 -1.04 5.59 -8.22
N TYR A 118 -0.42 5.94 -7.08
CA TYR A 118 -0.63 5.26 -5.81
C TYR A 118 -2.09 5.30 -5.34
N ASN A 119 -2.71 6.49 -5.39
CA ASN A 119 -4.10 6.69 -4.99
C ASN A 119 -5.12 6.02 -5.92
N ALA A 120 -4.70 5.62 -7.13
CA ALA A 120 -5.50 4.76 -8.00
C ALA A 120 -5.41 3.27 -7.64
N GLY A 121 -4.63 2.93 -6.61
CA GLY A 121 -4.36 1.55 -6.23
C GLY A 121 -3.26 0.91 -7.06
N TYR A 122 -2.39 1.66 -7.77
CA TYR A 122 -1.25 1.10 -8.55
C TYR A 122 0.14 1.40 -7.96
N ASP A 123 1.03 0.44 -8.10
CA ASP A 123 2.44 0.49 -7.69
C ASP A 123 3.26 0.33 -8.93
N ILE A 124 4.42 0.97 -8.92
CA ILE A 124 5.35 0.88 -10.01
C ILE A 124 6.24 -0.34 -9.82
N VAL A 125 6.06 -1.31 -10.70
CA VAL A 125 6.90 -2.52 -10.76
C VAL A 125 8.20 -2.20 -11.47
N LYS A 126 8.11 -1.45 -12.57
CA LYS A 126 9.28 -1.11 -13.39
C LYS A 126 9.03 0.16 -14.20
N VAL A 127 10.07 0.97 -14.33
CA VAL A 127 10.13 2.08 -15.30
C VAL A 127 11.26 1.77 -16.28
N ASP A 128 10.93 1.63 -17.55
CA ASP A 128 11.90 1.49 -18.62
C ASP A 128 12.04 2.83 -19.35
N VAL A 129 13.06 3.60 -18.97
CA VAL A 129 13.30 4.93 -19.54
C VAL A 129 13.72 4.86 -21.02
N LYS A 130 14.36 3.76 -21.45
CA LYS A 130 14.81 3.61 -22.84
C LYS A 130 13.64 3.30 -23.77
N LYS A 131 12.71 2.46 -23.30
CA LYS A 131 11.48 2.13 -24.02
C LYS A 131 10.37 3.14 -23.77
N GLU A 132 10.57 4.06 -22.84
CA GLU A 132 9.57 5.02 -22.38
C GLU A 132 8.27 4.33 -21.89
N THR A 133 8.40 3.23 -21.13
CA THR A 133 7.24 2.48 -20.58
C THR A 133 7.29 2.35 -19.07
N ILE A 134 6.11 2.25 -18.45
CA ILE A 134 5.93 1.91 -17.03
C ILE A 134 5.07 0.67 -16.88
N ARG A 135 5.49 -0.24 -15.99
CA ARG A 135 4.71 -1.41 -15.58
C ARG A 135 4.13 -1.17 -14.21
N LEU A 136 2.82 -1.36 -14.10
CA LEU A 136 2.05 -1.10 -12.90
C LEU A 136 1.29 -2.35 -12.48
N ILE A 137 1.19 -2.55 -11.17
CA ILE A 137 0.35 -3.60 -10.58
C ILE A 137 -0.61 -2.98 -9.57
N ASN A 138 -1.86 -3.39 -9.60
CA ASN A 138 -2.87 -3.08 -8.61
C ASN A 138 -2.94 -4.21 -7.58
N TYR A 139 -2.83 -3.90 -6.30
CA TYR A 139 -2.93 -4.92 -5.24
C TYR A 139 -4.30 -4.98 -4.59
N ASP A 140 -5.19 -4.06 -4.94
CA ASP A 140 -6.57 -4.00 -4.46
C ASP A 140 -7.54 -4.75 -5.41
N LYS A 141 -7.04 -5.27 -6.55
CA LYS A 141 -7.75 -6.09 -7.54
C LYS A 141 -7.10 -7.47 -7.66
#